data_AF-A0A535G3J7-F1
#
_entry.id   AF-A0A535G3J7-F1
#
_cell.length_a   1.000
_cell.length_b   1.000
_cell.length_c   1.000
_cell.angle_alpha   90.00
_cell.angle_beta   90.00
_cell.angle_gamma   90.00
#
_symmetry.space_group_name_H-M   'P 1'
#
loop_
_entity.id
_entity.type
_entity.pdbx_description
1 polymer ?
#
loop_
_entity_poly.entity_id
_entity_poly.type
_entity_poly.pdbx_seq_one_letter_code
_entity_poly.pdbx_strand_id
1 'polypeptide(L)'
;MADEGGALWVLDPARHRFASLATPDDVLVSRAGDIFVNTLGDNAIHELDAQGHQVTVISGIQQPQGIALDSADNLYYTEFTKNRIGRVVRTFILDPPKVTRSAPGKYLICPVIRRAPTFTTTLRLEAGSSQTTSILRLLQPGSDSSGALEVQTTQPSITITVSDGARLSQSQTVSLAP
;
A
#
# COMPACT_ATOMS: atom_id res chain seq x y z
N MET A 1 15.70 13.53 -8.26
CA MET A 1 16.69 13.47 -7.18
C MET A 1 16.42 14.61 -6.22
N ALA A 2 16.23 14.33 -4.94
CA ALA A 2 16.24 15.35 -3.90
C ALA A 2 17.70 15.65 -3.53
N ASP A 3 18.03 16.91 -3.28
CA ASP A 3 19.28 17.28 -2.62
C ASP A 3 19.02 17.96 -1.27
N GLU A 4 19.96 17.79 -0.35
CA GLU A 4 19.88 18.37 1.00
C GLU A 4 20.00 19.91 0.99
N GLY A 5 20.27 20.52 -0.17
CA GLY A 5 20.39 21.97 -0.37
C GLY A 5 19.06 22.67 -0.64
N GLY A 6 17.93 21.94 -0.69
CA GLY A 6 16.61 22.54 -0.90
C GLY A 6 15.98 22.27 -2.27
N ALA A 7 16.69 21.58 -3.18
CA ALA A 7 16.22 21.41 -4.54
C ALA A 7 15.74 19.98 -4.82
N LEU A 8 14.64 19.91 -5.58
CA LEU A 8 14.18 18.68 -6.23
C LEU A 8 14.42 18.78 -7.73
N TRP A 9 15.15 17.79 -8.26
CA TRP A 9 15.58 17.73 -9.66
C TRP A 9 14.84 16.65 -10.44
N VAL A 10 14.33 17.02 -11.61
CA VAL A 10 14.01 16.07 -12.69
C VAL A 10 15.26 15.95 -13.58
N LEU A 11 15.70 14.71 -13.85
CA LEU A 11 16.85 14.45 -14.71
C LEU A 11 16.43 14.61 -16.19
N ASP A 12 16.53 15.84 -16.68
CA ASP A 12 16.67 16.16 -18.11
C ASP A 12 18.00 16.90 -18.35
N PRO A 13 18.47 17.05 -19.60
CA PRO A 13 19.75 17.69 -19.89
C PRO A 13 19.89 19.14 -19.39
N ALA A 14 18.77 19.82 -19.12
CA ALA A 14 18.71 21.23 -18.75
C ALA A 14 18.52 21.49 -17.24
N ARG A 15 18.37 20.45 -16.41
CA ARG A 15 18.24 20.56 -14.93
C ARG A 15 17.19 21.59 -14.51
N HIS A 16 15.93 21.24 -14.69
CA HIS A 16 14.82 22.08 -14.28
C HIS A 16 14.58 22.01 -12.77
N ARG A 17 14.47 23.18 -12.12
CA ARG A 17 13.99 23.27 -10.73
C ARG A 17 12.51 22.89 -10.71
N PHE A 18 12.19 21.78 -10.06
CA PHE A 18 10.84 21.22 -10.07
C PHE A 18 9.94 21.84 -8.98
N ALA A 19 10.47 22.05 -7.78
CA ALA A 19 9.78 22.66 -6.65
C ALA A 19 10.78 23.33 -5.69
N SER A 20 10.27 24.05 -4.70
CA SER A 20 11.05 24.63 -3.60
C SER A 20 10.51 24.12 -2.27
N LEU A 21 11.30 23.36 -1.53
CA LEU A 21 10.89 22.72 -0.28
C LEU A 21 11.93 22.94 0.82
N ALA A 22 11.51 22.87 2.08
CA ALA A 22 12.37 23.14 3.24
C ALA A 22 13.25 21.92 3.57
N THR A 23 14.49 21.92 3.07
CA THR A 23 15.46 20.84 3.30
C THR A 23 14.87 19.46 2.94
N PRO A 24 14.58 19.20 1.65
CA PRO A 24 14.09 17.90 1.21
C PRO A 24 15.18 16.85 1.40
N ASP A 25 14.76 15.64 1.74
CA ASP A 25 15.68 14.57 2.14
C ASP A 25 15.50 13.33 1.25
N ASP A 26 14.29 12.75 1.21
CA ASP A 26 13.93 11.63 0.35
C ASP A 26 12.76 11.99 -0.58
N VAL A 27 12.67 11.30 -1.72
CA VAL A 27 11.65 11.52 -2.74
C VAL A 27 11.25 10.21 -3.42
N LEU A 28 9.95 10.04 -3.64
CA LEU A 28 9.41 8.93 -4.42
C LEU A 28 8.25 9.39 -5.31
N VAL A 29 7.90 8.55 -6.28
CA VAL A 29 6.78 8.79 -7.19
C VAL A 29 5.76 7.66 -7.04
N SER A 30 4.50 8.04 -6.88
CA SER A 30 3.35 7.14 -6.77
C SER A 30 3.04 6.47 -8.10
N ARG A 31 2.24 5.40 -8.07
CA ARG A 31 1.79 4.74 -9.31
C ARG A 31 0.86 5.61 -10.14
N ALA A 32 0.20 6.60 -9.52
CA ALA A 32 -0.62 7.61 -10.17
C ALA A 32 0.21 8.78 -10.72
N GLY A 33 1.48 8.91 -10.31
CA GLY A 33 2.39 9.97 -10.74
C GLY A 33 2.52 11.13 -9.75
N ASP A 34 1.93 11.04 -8.56
CA ASP A 34 2.13 12.01 -7.48
C ASP A 34 3.55 11.87 -6.92
N ILE A 35 4.15 12.97 -6.51
CA ILE A 35 5.53 13.01 -6.02
C ILE A 35 5.49 13.29 -4.53
N PHE A 36 6.04 12.38 -3.73
CA PHE A 36 6.15 12.54 -2.29
C PHE A 36 7.57 12.94 -1.93
N VAL A 37 7.71 13.97 -1.09
CA VAL A 37 9.00 14.46 -0.59
C VAL A 37 8.88 14.66 0.91
N ASN A 38 9.74 14.02 1.72
CA ASN A 38 9.88 14.41 3.11
C ASN A 38 10.86 15.57 3.25
N THR A 39 10.59 16.41 4.23
CA THR A 39 11.32 17.65 4.49
C THR A 39 11.73 17.70 5.95
N LEU A 40 13.03 17.92 6.17
CA LEU A 40 13.61 18.04 7.51
C LEU A 40 13.39 19.44 8.10
N GLY A 41 13.26 20.46 7.24
CA GLY A 41 13.17 21.85 7.67
C GLY A 41 11.83 22.21 8.32
N ASP A 42 10.74 21.61 7.87
CA ASP A 42 9.38 21.82 8.38
C ASP A 42 8.71 20.52 8.89
N ASN A 43 9.45 19.41 8.94
CA ASN A 43 9.02 18.16 9.58
C ASN A 43 7.71 17.60 8.97
N ALA A 44 7.69 17.51 7.64
CA ALA A 44 6.52 17.17 6.87
C ALA A 44 6.82 16.20 5.71
N ILE A 45 5.75 15.69 5.10
CA ILE A 45 5.77 15.06 3.78
C ILE A 45 4.85 15.86 2.87
N HIS A 46 5.40 16.29 1.74
CA HIS A 46 4.70 17.03 0.69
C HIS A 46 4.32 16.06 -0.42
N GLU A 47 3.04 16.02 -0.78
CA GLU A 47 2.57 15.40 -2.02
C GLU A 47 2.41 16.50 -3.08
N LEU A 48 3.08 16.33 -4.21
CA LEU A 48 3.05 17.23 -5.34
C LEU A 48 2.45 16.54 -6.57
N ASP A 49 1.80 17.29 -7.44
CA ASP A 49 1.42 16.80 -8.76
C ASP A 49 2.64 16.67 -9.68
N ALA A 50 2.43 16.14 -10.89
CA ALA A 50 3.48 15.99 -11.89
C ALA A 50 4.05 17.33 -12.42
N GLN A 51 3.46 18.46 -12.06
CA GLN A 51 3.91 19.81 -12.39
C GLN A 51 4.63 20.48 -11.21
N GLY A 52 4.70 19.83 -10.04
CA GLY A 52 5.35 20.33 -8.84
C GLY A 52 4.46 21.20 -7.96
N HIS A 53 3.15 21.26 -8.23
CA HIS A 53 2.21 21.97 -7.36
C HIS A 53 1.85 21.14 -6.14
N GLN A 54 1.71 21.81 -4.99
CA GLN A 54 1.30 21.16 -3.75
C GLN A 54 -0.13 20.62 -3.83
N VAL A 55 -0.29 19.30 -3.62
CA VAL A 55 -1.58 18.62 -3.49
C VAL A 55 -2.00 18.54 -2.03
N THR A 56 -1.15 17.98 -1.18
CA THR A 56 -1.39 17.90 0.27
C THR A 56 -0.09 17.90 1.05
N VAL A 57 -0.17 18.21 2.36
CA VAL A 57 0.97 18.18 3.29
C VAL A 57 0.59 17.36 4.51
N ILE A 58 1.43 16.38 4.86
CA ILE A 58 1.34 15.61 6.10
C ILE A 58 2.35 16.21 7.08
N SER A 59 1.87 17.03 8.02
CA SER A 59 2.70 17.73 9.00
C SER A 59 2.81 17.00 10.34
N GLY A 60 3.74 17.44 11.20
CA GLY A 60 3.88 16.97 12.58
C GLY A 60 4.66 15.67 12.72
N ILE A 61 5.38 15.30 11.65
CA ILE A 61 6.22 14.10 11.57
C ILE A 61 7.56 14.42 12.18
N GLN A 62 8.02 13.64 13.16
CA GLN A 62 9.26 13.99 13.87
C GLN A 62 10.52 13.52 13.13
N GLN A 63 11.24 14.46 12.52
CA GLN A 63 12.48 14.21 11.77
C GLN A 63 12.31 13.04 10.78
N PRO A 64 11.47 13.22 9.73
CA PRO A 64 11.28 12.17 8.73
C PRO A 64 12.56 11.95 7.94
N GLN A 65 13.05 10.71 7.86
CA GLN A 65 14.31 10.38 7.15
C GLN A 65 14.14 9.45 5.96
N GLY A 66 12.96 8.87 5.78
CA GLY A 66 12.73 7.93 4.71
C GLY A 66 11.26 7.72 4.49
N ILE A 67 10.88 7.60 3.22
CA ILE A 67 9.53 7.36 2.78
C ILE A 67 9.50 6.17 1.81
N ALA A 68 8.40 5.42 1.82
CA ALA A 68 8.20 4.29 0.92
C ALA A 68 6.72 4.09 0.59
N LEU A 69 6.43 3.54 -0.58
CA LEU A 69 5.10 3.09 -0.96
C LEU A 69 5.05 1.56 -0.98
N ASP A 70 3.94 0.99 -0.49
CA ASP A 70 3.67 -0.43 -0.71
C ASP A 70 3.06 -0.71 -2.10
N SER A 71 2.79 -1.97 -2.41
CA SER A 71 2.22 -2.38 -3.70
C SER A 71 0.79 -1.87 -3.94
N ALA A 72 0.11 -1.37 -2.91
CA ALA A 72 -1.17 -0.67 -3.03
C ALA A 72 -1.02 0.85 -2.95
N ASP A 73 0.20 1.41 -3.00
CA ASP A 73 0.43 2.86 -3.01
C ASP A 73 0.08 3.54 -1.66
N ASN A 74 0.12 2.77 -0.55
CA ASN A 74 0.06 3.35 0.80
C ASN A 74 1.45 3.84 1.22
N LEU A 75 1.48 5.00 1.88
CA LEU A 75 2.71 5.67 2.29
C LEU A 75 3.16 5.21 3.67
N TYR A 76 4.43 4.83 3.76
CA TYR A 76 5.16 4.57 4.99
C TYR A 76 6.22 5.63 5.14
N TYR A 77 6.46 6.06 6.37
CA TYR A 77 7.49 7.05 6.68
C TYR A 77 8.12 6.78 8.03
N THR A 78 9.37 7.16 8.20
CA THR A 78 10.06 7.07 9.49
C THR A 78 9.83 8.34 10.31
N GLU A 79 9.72 8.21 11.63
CA GLU A 79 9.86 9.31 12.57
C GLU A 79 11.07 9.02 13.45
N PHE A 80 12.23 9.54 13.04
CA PHE A 80 13.52 9.16 13.59
C PHE A 80 13.57 9.38 15.10
N THR A 81 13.17 10.56 15.59
CA THR A 81 13.24 10.87 17.02
C THR A 81 12.16 10.18 17.86
N LYS A 82 11.11 9.62 17.24
CA LYS A 82 10.09 8.82 17.92
C LYS A 82 10.35 7.32 17.83
N ASN A 83 11.41 6.87 17.14
CA ASN A 83 11.71 5.46 16.92
C ASN A 83 10.52 4.66 16.37
N ARG A 84 9.78 5.23 15.41
CA ARG A 84 8.59 4.57 14.84
C ARG A 84 8.50 4.73 13.34
N ILE A 85 7.73 3.82 12.73
CA ILE A 85 7.28 3.92 11.35
C ILE A 85 5.82 4.33 11.37
N GLY A 86 5.51 5.44 10.71
CA GLY A 86 4.16 5.88 10.43
C GLY A 86 3.64 5.30 9.12
N ARG A 87 2.31 5.25 8.98
CA ARG A 87 1.64 4.79 7.77
C ARG A 87 0.41 5.63 7.48
N VAL A 88 0.26 6.06 6.23
CA VAL A 88 -0.97 6.64 5.68
C VAL A 88 -1.58 5.65 4.71
N VAL A 89 -2.79 5.18 5.03
CA VAL A 89 -3.57 4.34 4.11
C VAL A 89 -4.21 5.25 3.07
N ARG A 90 -3.72 5.16 1.83
CA ARG A 90 -4.21 5.95 0.69
C ARG A 90 -5.24 5.18 -0.15
N THR A 91 -5.16 3.85 -0.15
CA THR A 91 -6.00 2.98 -0.97
C THR A 91 -6.69 1.92 -0.11
N PHE A 92 -6.05 0.78 0.12
CA PHE A 92 -6.54 -0.30 0.94
C PHE A 92 -5.37 -1.07 1.58
N ILE A 93 -5.66 -1.71 2.70
CA ILE A 93 -4.77 -2.64 3.39
C ILE A 93 -5.52 -3.93 3.71
N LEU A 94 -4.75 -5.00 3.91
CA LEU A 94 -5.25 -6.27 4.42
C LEU A 94 -4.93 -6.39 5.90
N ASP A 95 -5.97 -6.49 6.71
CA ASP A 95 -5.84 -6.96 8.08
C ASP A 95 -5.86 -8.50 8.11
N PRO A 96 -5.47 -9.12 9.25
CA PRO A 96 -5.51 -10.57 9.38
C PRO A 96 -6.87 -11.16 8.97
N PRO A 97 -6.88 -12.17 8.09
CA PRO A 97 -8.10 -12.75 7.56
C PRO A 97 -8.78 -13.58 8.63
N LYS A 98 -10.10 -13.76 8.49
CA LYS A 98 -10.85 -14.75 9.27
C LYS A 98 -10.84 -16.07 8.52
N VAL A 99 -10.43 -17.14 9.20
CA VAL A 99 -10.36 -18.49 8.62
C VAL A 99 -11.27 -19.41 9.43
N THR A 100 -12.06 -20.22 8.74
CA THR A 100 -12.91 -21.25 9.35
C THR A 100 -12.74 -22.56 8.60
N ARG A 101 -12.40 -23.63 9.32
CA ARG A 101 -12.33 -24.97 8.75
C ARG A 101 -13.74 -25.58 8.75
N SER A 102 -14.29 -25.83 7.57
CA SER A 102 -15.66 -26.37 7.43
C SER A 102 -15.68 -27.90 7.33
N ALA A 103 -14.57 -28.51 6.89
CA ALA A 103 -14.38 -29.97 6.80
C ALA A 103 -12.87 -30.30 6.72
N PRO A 104 -12.46 -31.58 6.76
CA PRO A 104 -11.06 -31.95 6.55
C PRO A 104 -10.50 -31.42 5.21
N GLY A 105 -9.48 -30.58 5.29
CA GLY A 105 -8.87 -29.92 4.12
C GLY A 105 -9.72 -28.84 3.47
N LYS A 106 -10.89 -28.49 4.04
CA LYS A 106 -11.82 -27.50 3.48
C LYS A 106 -11.89 -26.26 4.37
N TYR A 107 -11.60 -25.10 3.79
CA TYR A 107 -11.49 -23.84 4.53
C TYR A 107 -12.28 -22.73 3.84
N LEU A 108 -13.00 -21.94 4.65
CA LEU A 108 -13.58 -20.66 4.28
C LEU A 108 -12.67 -19.55 4.80
N ILE A 109 -12.24 -18.68 3.91
CA ILE A 109 -11.31 -17.59 4.16
C ILE A 109 -12.01 -16.28 3.80
N CYS A 110 -12.20 -15.43 4.78
CA CYS A 110 -12.72 -14.08 4.59
C CYS A 110 -11.54 -13.11 4.78
N PRO A 111 -11.02 -12.48 3.71
CA PRO A 111 -10.07 -11.38 3.88
C PRO A 111 -10.74 -10.24 4.66
N VAL A 112 -9.93 -9.43 5.33
CA VAL A 112 -10.41 -8.20 5.99
C VAL A 112 -9.77 -7.03 5.26
N ILE A 113 -10.55 -6.37 4.41
CA ILE A 113 -10.08 -5.25 3.59
C ILE A 113 -10.49 -3.95 4.28
N ARG A 114 -9.52 -3.14 4.69
CA ARG A 114 -9.77 -1.76 5.12
C ARG A 114 -9.38 -0.79 4.01
N ARG A 115 -10.33 0.04 3.59
CA ARG A 115 -10.15 1.06 2.55
C ARG A 115 -9.92 2.43 3.19
N ALA A 116 -9.13 3.26 2.52
CA ALA A 116 -9.15 4.70 2.75
C ALA A 116 -10.55 5.23 2.39
N PRO A 117 -11.07 6.27 3.08
CA PRO A 117 -12.41 6.80 2.85
C PRO A 117 -12.68 7.22 1.41
N THR A 118 -11.65 7.68 0.70
CA THR A 118 -11.73 8.15 -0.70
C THR A 118 -11.54 7.04 -1.73
N PHE A 119 -11.17 5.82 -1.31
CA PHE A 119 -10.84 4.73 -2.22
C PHE A 119 -12.06 3.85 -2.52
N THR A 120 -12.76 4.17 -3.62
CA THR A 120 -14.00 3.50 -4.04
C THR A 120 -13.80 2.47 -5.16
N THR A 121 -12.57 2.30 -5.65
CA THR A 121 -12.26 1.36 -6.74
C THR A 121 -12.66 -0.07 -6.38
N THR A 122 -13.32 -0.76 -7.31
CA THR A 122 -13.67 -2.17 -7.18
C THR A 122 -12.40 -3.00 -7.03
N LEU A 123 -12.40 -3.89 -6.02
CA LEU A 123 -11.28 -4.79 -5.80
C LEU A 123 -11.63 -6.20 -6.26
N ARG A 124 -10.59 -6.97 -6.56
CA ARG A 124 -10.65 -8.38 -6.90
C ARG A 124 -9.93 -9.17 -5.84
N LEU A 125 -10.47 -10.33 -5.49
CA LEU A 125 -9.84 -11.33 -4.65
C LEU A 125 -9.41 -12.50 -5.53
N GLU A 126 -8.15 -12.88 -5.41
CA GLU A 126 -7.52 -13.96 -6.16
C GLU A 126 -6.74 -14.85 -5.19
N ALA A 127 -6.64 -16.13 -5.52
CA ALA A 127 -5.78 -17.08 -4.84
C ALA A 127 -5.17 -18.01 -5.88
N GLY A 128 -3.95 -18.47 -5.64
CA GLY A 128 -3.31 -19.44 -6.53
C GLY A 128 -4.01 -20.79 -6.46
N SER A 129 -4.36 -21.37 -7.62
CA SER A 129 -4.71 -22.79 -7.73
C SER A 129 -3.43 -23.61 -7.96
N SER A 130 -3.36 -24.79 -7.36
CA SER A 130 -2.24 -25.72 -7.53
C SER A 130 -2.77 -27.16 -7.57
N GLN A 131 -1.89 -28.15 -7.81
CA GLN A 131 -2.28 -29.56 -7.68
C GLN A 131 -2.77 -29.93 -6.27
N THR A 132 -2.43 -29.12 -5.26
CA THR A 132 -2.79 -29.34 -3.85
C THR A 132 -3.82 -28.36 -3.31
N THR A 133 -4.24 -27.37 -4.11
CA THR A 133 -5.20 -26.32 -3.71
C THR A 133 -6.23 -26.11 -4.83
N SER A 134 -7.47 -26.48 -4.54
CA SER A 134 -8.63 -26.25 -5.40
C SER A 134 -9.51 -25.13 -4.84
N ILE A 135 -9.87 -24.17 -5.68
CA ILE A 135 -10.83 -23.12 -5.33
C ILE A 135 -12.23 -23.67 -5.60
N LEU A 136 -13.02 -23.84 -4.53
CA LEU A 136 -14.38 -24.35 -4.61
C LEU A 136 -15.38 -23.22 -4.86
N ARG A 137 -15.17 -22.07 -4.23
CA ARG A 137 -15.98 -20.88 -4.40
C ARG A 137 -15.16 -19.62 -4.19
N LEU A 138 -15.45 -18.59 -4.98
CA LEU A 138 -14.84 -17.28 -4.88
C LEU A 138 -15.93 -16.21 -4.99
N LEU A 139 -16.05 -15.38 -3.96
CA LEU A 139 -16.89 -14.20 -3.94
C LEU A 139 -16.00 -12.97 -3.93
N GLN A 140 -16.18 -12.11 -4.93
CA GLN A 140 -15.39 -10.90 -5.09
C GLN A 140 -15.72 -9.86 -3.99
N PRO A 141 -14.76 -9.03 -3.56
CA PRO A 141 -15.01 -7.90 -2.67
C PRO A 141 -15.94 -6.86 -3.30
N GLY A 142 -16.85 -6.33 -2.49
CA GLY A 142 -17.73 -5.21 -2.84
C GLY A 142 -17.30 -3.90 -2.18
N SER A 143 -18.21 -2.92 -2.17
CA SER A 143 -18.05 -1.66 -1.42
C SER A 143 -18.19 -1.87 0.10
N ASP A 144 -19.00 -2.84 0.52
CA ASP A 144 -19.36 -3.17 1.90
C ASP A 144 -18.95 -4.60 2.31
N SER A 145 -18.41 -5.38 1.37
CA SER A 145 -17.99 -6.76 1.57
C SER A 145 -16.52 -6.94 1.23
N SER A 146 -15.79 -7.67 2.08
CA SER A 146 -14.41 -8.07 1.76
C SER A 146 -14.34 -9.27 0.81
N GLY A 147 -15.47 -9.86 0.43
CA GLY A 147 -15.50 -11.10 -0.34
C GLY A 147 -15.22 -12.32 0.53
N ALA A 148 -15.12 -13.49 -0.12
CA ALA A 148 -14.86 -14.76 0.54
C ALA A 148 -14.26 -15.77 -0.43
N LEU A 149 -13.43 -16.67 0.08
CA LEU A 149 -12.80 -17.74 -0.67
C LEU A 149 -13.01 -19.07 0.06
N GLU A 150 -13.57 -20.05 -0.62
CA GLU A 150 -13.71 -21.42 -0.14
C GLU A 150 -12.73 -22.31 -0.91
N VAL A 151 -11.84 -23.00 -0.19
CA VAL A 151 -10.79 -23.85 -0.78
C VAL A 151 -10.84 -25.26 -0.22
N GLN A 152 -10.45 -26.23 -1.06
CA GLN A 152 -9.98 -27.54 -0.63
C GLN A 152 -8.45 -27.57 -0.81
N THR A 153 -7.70 -27.77 0.26
CA THR A 153 -6.25 -27.85 0.20
C THR A 153 -5.64 -28.74 1.26
N THR A 154 -4.49 -29.33 0.94
CA THR A 154 -3.62 -30.03 1.90
C THR A 154 -2.46 -29.15 2.38
N GLN A 155 -2.33 -27.94 1.83
CA GLN A 155 -1.27 -27.00 2.23
C GLN A 155 -1.58 -26.38 3.60
N PRO A 156 -0.56 -26.16 4.45
CA PRO A 156 -0.75 -25.52 5.75
C PRO A 156 -1.03 -24.00 5.65
N SER A 157 -0.86 -23.44 4.46
CA SER A 157 -1.15 -22.04 4.16
C SER A 157 -1.46 -21.87 2.68
N ILE A 158 -2.14 -20.77 2.35
CA ILE A 158 -2.31 -20.30 0.99
C ILE A 158 -2.00 -18.81 0.90
N THR A 159 -1.62 -18.33 -0.27
CA THR A 159 -1.52 -16.88 -0.52
C THR A 159 -2.81 -16.39 -1.17
N ILE A 160 -3.39 -15.35 -0.61
CA ILE A 160 -4.45 -14.58 -1.27
C ILE A 160 -3.91 -13.23 -1.70
N THR A 161 -4.39 -12.75 -2.84
CA THR A 161 -4.06 -11.43 -3.39
C THR A 161 -5.34 -10.64 -3.57
N VAL A 162 -5.34 -9.40 -3.10
CA VAL A 162 -6.38 -8.43 -3.38
C VAL A 162 -5.80 -7.35 -4.28
N SER A 163 -6.45 -7.06 -5.40
CA SER A 163 -5.98 -6.08 -6.38
C SER A 163 -7.10 -5.18 -6.91
N ASP A 164 -6.75 -4.06 -7.52
CA ASP A 164 -7.70 -3.23 -8.28
C ASP A 164 -7.92 -3.73 -9.73
N GLY A 165 -7.33 -4.88 -10.08
CA GLY A 165 -7.28 -5.38 -11.45
C GLY A 165 -6.33 -4.60 -12.37
N ALA A 166 -5.50 -3.71 -11.82
CA ALA A 166 -4.50 -2.93 -12.53
C ALA A 166 -3.15 -2.99 -11.81
N ARG A 167 -2.70 -1.88 -11.20
CA ARG A 167 -1.35 -1.74 -10.65
C ARG A 167 -1.30 -1.84 -9.13
N LEU A 168 -2.44 -1.82 -8.44
CA LEU A 168 -2.52 -1.85 -6.99
C LEU A 168 -2.79 -3.28 -6.52
N SER A 169 -1.98 -3.77 -5.59
CA SER A 169 -2.20 -5.08 -5.01
C SER A 169 -1.67 -5.19 -3.58
N GLN A 170 -2.25 -6.12 -2.82
CA GLN A 170 -1.73 -6.61 -1.55
C GLN A 170 -1.86 -8.13 -1.54
N SER A 171 -0.83 -8.81 -1.09
CA SER A 171 -0.85 -10.26 -0.91
C SER A 171 -0.59 -10.61 0.54
N GLN A 172 -1.27 -11.63 1.04
CA GLN A 172 -1.01 -12.16 2.37
C GLN A 172 -1.02 -13.69 2.36
N THR A 173 -0.09 -14.27 3.12
CA THR A 173 -0.07 -15.70 3.39
C THR A 173 -1.02 -15.98 4.55
N VAL A 174 -2.05 -16.76 4.26
CA VAL A 174 -3.10 -17.17 5.19
C VAL A 174 -2.73 -18.52 5.77
N SER A 175 -2.41 -18.57 7.06
CA SER A 175 -2.21 -19.83 7.76
C SER A 175 -3.54 -20.57 7.92
N LEU A 176 -3.57 -21.81 7.46
CA LEU A 176 -4.69 -22.75 7.58
C LEU A 176 -4.36 -23.71 8.72
N ALA A 177 -4.37 -23.17 9.94
CA ALA A 177 -4.18 -24.01 11.12
C ALA A 177 -5.19 -25.20 11.09
N PRO A 178 -4.79 -26.40 11.56
CA PRO A 178 -5.69 -27.53 11.71
C PRO A 178 -6.93 -27.20 12.54
#